data_AF-A0A4Q4CWP0-F1
#
_entry.id   AF-A0A4Q4CWP0-F1
#
_cell.length_a   1.000
_cell.length_b   1.000
_cell.length_c   1.000
_cell.angle_alpha   90.00
_cell.angle_beta   90.00
_cell.angle_gamma   90.00
#
_symmetry.space_group_name_H-M   'P 1'
#
loop_
_entity.id
_entity.type
_entity.pdbx_description
1 polymer ?
#
loop_
_entity_poly.entity_id
_entity_poly.type
_entity_poly.pdbx_seq_one_letter_code
_entity_poly.pdbx_strand_id
1 'polypeptide(L)'
;FVGSGGDAILRMVLLYACFTDMSRHLSVDAVLRARRGEVRAWFPSWLTSALHNVGVILIVHQVITVYVGSAFWKVQSPLWRDGTATYYPLETQAYSPWVDLIHPLTSSAPIIHVATWSAIYIQLLFPVALLYRPTRALALVLVTGMHLGIGILMGIMYFSLVMIAVDMMLISDSTWQRLGRMARTRLHRSRRSEVEHAEA
;
A
#
# COMPACT_ATOMS: atom_id res chain seq x y z
N PHE A 1 -20.26 1.69 -4.44
CA PHE A 1 -19.08 1.69 -3.56
C PHE A 1 -19.17 0.66 -2.43
N VAL A 2 -20.34 0.46 -1.80
CA VAL A 2 -20.59 -0.73 -0.96
C VAL A 2 -20.59 -1.98 -1.85
N GLY A 3 -19.77 -3.00 -1.52
CA GLY A 3 -19.69 -4.26 -2.26
C GLY A 3 -18.57 -4.36 -3.31
N SER A 4 -17.64 -3.40 -3.38
CA SER A 4 -16.42 -3.54 -4.19
C SER A 4 -15.36 -4.37 -3.47
N GLY A 5 -14.40 -4.94 -4.21
CA GLY A 5 -13.29 -5.70 -3.61
C GLY A 5 -12.47 -4.89 -2.59
N GLY A 6 -12.30 -3.58 -2.82
CA GLY A 6 -11.59 -2.69 -1.90
C GLY A 6 -12.35 -2.46 -0.58
N ASP A 7 -13.68 -2.37 -0.64
CA ASP A 7 -14.54 -2.21 0.55
C ASP A 7 -14.52 -3.47 1.41
N ALA A 8 -14.53 -4.66 0.79
CA ALA A 8 -14.39 -5.93 1.50
C ALA A 8 -13.05 -6.03 2.25
N ILE A 9 -11.93 -5.73 1.55
CA ILE A 9 -10.59 -5.76 2.15
C ILE A 9 -10.48 -4.74 3.28
N LEU A 10 -10.94 -3.51 3.05
CA LEU A 10 -10.88 -2.44 4.03
C LEU A 10 -11.62 -2.82 5.31
N ARG A 11 -12.85 -3.37 5.21
CA ARG A 11 -13.63 -3.79 6.38
C ARG A 11 -12.94 -4.89 7.18
N MET A 12 -12.39 -5.90 6.50
CA MET A 12 -11.66 -6.99 7.14
C MET A 12 -10.41 -6.46 7.85
N VAL A 13 -9.60 -5.66 7.16
CA VAL A 13 -8.36 -5.11 7.72
C VAL A 13 -8.63 -4.14 8.87
N LEU A 14 -9.65 -3.27 8.78
CA LEU A 14 -10.03 -2.38 9.87
C LEU A 14 -10.51 -3.15 11.10
N LEU A 15 -11.25 -4.26 10.91
CA LEU A 15 -11.63 -5.14 12.02
C LEU A 15 -10.40 -5.74 12.69
N TYR A 16 -9.43 -6.22 11.91
CA TYR A 16 -8.18 -6.77 12.47
C TYR A 16 -7.33 -5.68 13.13
N ALA A 17 -7.35 -4.47 12.58
CA ALA A 17 -6.62 -3.32 13.08
C ALA A 17 -6.99 -2.95 14.52
N CYS A 18 -8.25 -3.12 14.91
CA CYS A 18 -8.73 -2.90 16.28
C CYS A 18 -7.98 -3.73 17.33
N PHE A 19 -7.39 -4.86 16.93
CA PHE A 19 -6.64 -5.75 17.80
C PHE A 19 -5.12 -5.52 17.75
N THR A 20 -4.66 -4.58 16.93
CA THR A 20 -3.23 -4.35 16.69
C THR A 20 -2.78 -2.96 17.16
N ASP A 21 -1.57 -2.88 17.71
CA ASP A 21 -0.98 -1.62 18.18
C ASP A 21 -0.29 -0.82 17.06
N MET A 22 -1.03 -0.49 16.01
CA MET A 22 -0.49 0.22 14.83
C MET A 22 -0.40 1.73 15.03
N SER A 23 -1.03 2.26 16.08
CA SER A 23 -1.11 3.68 16.36
C SER A 23 -0.01 4.18 17.31
N ARG A 24 1.03 3.39 17.59
CA ARG A 24 2.04 3.71 18.62
C ARG A 24 3.02 4.83 18.27
N HIS A 25 3.30 5.08 16.99
CA HIS A 25 4.40 5.97 16.57
C HIS A 25 3.99 7.15 15.69
N LEU A 26 3.42 6.87 14.51
CA LEU A 26 3.05 7.89 13.52
C LEU A 26 1.53 7.99 13.39
N SER A 27 0.85 8.32 14.48
CA SER A 27 -0.60 8.48 14.49
C SER A 27 -1.01 9.73 15.29
N VAL A 28 -2.22 10.22 15.04
CA VAL A 28 -2.84 11.25 15.87
C VAL A 28 -3.04 10.72 17.30
N ASP A 29 -3.36 9.42 17.44
CA ASP A 29 -3.52 8.77 18.75
C ASP A 29 -2.24 8.78 19.58
N ALA A 30 -1.07 8.60 18.96
CA ALA A 30 0.22 8.67 19.65
C ALA A 30 0.46 10.07 20.22
N VAL A 31 0.13 11.12 19.46
CA VAL A 31 0.24 12.52 19.89
C VAL A 31 -0.73 12.81 21.04
N LEU A 32 -1.98 12.34 20.93
CA LEU A 32 -2.98 12.53 21.97
C LEU A 32 -2.62 11.76 23.25
N ARG A 33 -2.11 10.53 23.13
CA ARG A 33 -1.65 9.72 24.27
C ARG A 33 -0.47 10.36 25.00
N ALA A 34 0.51 10.90 24.26
CA ALA A 34 1.62 11.65 24.84
C ALA A 34 1.15 12.88 25.65
N ARG A 35 0.02 13.49 25.26
CA ARG A 35 -0.57 14.63 25.99
C ARG A 35 -1.42 14.21 27.19
N ARG A 36 -2.07 13.05 27.14
CA ARG A 36 -3.01 12.57 28.17
C ARG A 36 -2.34 11.79 29.31
N GLY A 37 -1.06 11.42 29.17
CA GLY A 37 -0.36 10.57 30.14
C GLY A 37 -0.71 9.10 29.98
N GLU A 38 -0.08 8.23 30.79
CA GLU A 38 -0.29 6.79 30.70
C GLU A 38 -1.69 6.39 31.17
N VAL A 39 -2.44 5.73 30.29
CA VAL A 39 -3.75 5.15 30.60
C VAL A 39 -3.53 3.74 31.15
N ARG A 40 -4.09 3.44 32.33
CA ARG A 40 -3.97 2.13 32.98
C ARG A 40 -4.54 1.03 32.06
N ALA A 41 -3.73 -0.01 31.82
CA ALA A 41 -4.15 -1.14 30.99
C ALA A 41 -5.32 -1.89 31.65
N TRP A 42 -6.39 -2.09 30.89
CA TRP A 42 -7.57 -2.86 31.32
C TRP A 42 -7.35 -4.37 31.24
N PHE A 43 -6.45 -4.82 30.36
CA PHE A 43 -6.16 -6.23 30.09
C PHE A 43 -4.71 -6.59 30.41
N PRO A 44 -4.43 -7.86 30.73
CA PRO A 44 -3.07 -8.33 30.94
C PRO A 44 -2.27 -8.29 29.63
N SER A 45 -0.95 -8.06 29.75
CA SER A 45 -0.04 -7.86 28.62
C SER A 45 0.06 -9.07 27.68
N TRP A 46 -0.10 -10.29 28.18
CA TRP A 46 -0.05 -11.50 27.35
C TRP A 46 -1.23 -11.56 26.36
N LEU A 47 -2.43 -11.12 26.80
CA LEU A 47 -3.64 -11.15 25.97
C LEU A 47 -3.57 -10.09 24.87
N THR A 48 -3.16 -8.86 25.21
CA THR A 48 -2.99 -7.79 24.23
C THR A 48 -1.89 -8.13 23.21
N SER A 49 -0.80 -8.76 23.64
CA SER A 49 0.26 -9.24 22.74
C SER A 49 -0.24 -10.35 21.81
N ALA A 50 -1.02 -11.30 22.34
CA ALA A 50 -1.59 -12.38 21.53
C ALA A 50 -2.58 -11.84 20.48
N LEU A 51 -3.49 -10.95 20.89
CA LEU A 51 -4.46 -10.31 19.99
C LEU A 51 -3.76 -9.50 18.90
N HIS A 52 -2.69 -8.78 19.25
CA HIS A 52 -1.86 -8.07 18.29
C HIS A 52 -1.25 -9.01 17.26
N ASN A 53 -0.59 -10.09 17.70
CA ASN A 53 0.04 -11.04 16.80
C ASN A 53 -0.99 -11.71 15.88
N VAL A 54 -2.14 -12.11 16.41
CA VAL A 54 -3.23 -12.69 15.61
C VAL A 54 -3.76 -11.67 14.60
N GLY A 55 -3.99 -10.42 15.01
CA GLY A 55 -4.43 -9.36 14.09
C GLY A 55 -3.43 -9.12 12.96
N VAL A 56 -2.13 -9.08 13.26
CA VAL A 56 -1.07 -8.95 12.25
C VAL A 56 -1.06 -10.15 11.29
N ILE A 57 -1.18 -11.39 11.81
CA ILE A 57 -1.25 -12.60 10.99
C ILE A 57 -2.46 -12.55 10.05
N LEU A 58 -3.63 -12.11 10.53
CA LEU A 58 -4.84 -12.00 9.72
C LEU A 58 -4.69 -10.94 8.61
N ILE A 59 -4.04 -9.80 8.90
CA ILE A 59 -3.73 -8.79 7.89
C ILE A 59 -2.77 -9.35 6.83
N VAL A 60 -1.68 -10.01 7.25
CA VAL A 60 -0.73 -10.64 6.34
C VAL A 60 -1.41 -11.70 5.48
N HIS A 61 -2.25 -12.55 6.08
CA HIS A 61 -3.02 -13.56 5.38
C HIS A 61 -3.94 -12.91 4.32
N GLN A 62 -4.66 -11.85 4.69
CA GLN A 62 -5.54 -11.14 3.76
C GLN A 62 -4.76 -10.59 2.56
N VAL A 63 -3.58 -10.00 2.80
CA VAL A 63 -2.71 -9.47 1.74
C VAL A 63 -2.18 -10.57 0.82
N ILE A 64 -1.72 -11.69 1.38
CA ILE A 64 -1.26 -12.85 0.61
C ILE A 64 -2.39 -13.38 -0.27
N THR A 65 -3.58 -13.59 0.31
CA THR A 65 -4.74 -14.11 -0.40
C THR A 65 -5.13 -13.20 -1.58
N VAL A 66 -5.14 -11.89 -1.37
CA VAL A 66 -5.45 -10.93 -2.44
C VAL A 66 -4.41 -10.96 -3.55
N TYR A 67 -3.12 -10.87 -3.23
CA TYR A 67 -2.08 -10.80 -4.25
C TYR A 67 -1.85 -12.11 -4.98
N VAL A 68 -1.64 -13.19 -4.23
CA VAL A 68 -1.36 -14.51 -4.80
C VAL A 68 -2.60 -15.03 -5.52
N GLY A 69 -3.78 -14.88 -4.91
CA GLY A 69 -5.04 -15.23 -5.55
C GLY A 69 -5.25 -14.46 -6.86
N SER A 70 -5.01 -13.15 -6.86
CA SER A 70 -5.13 -12.34 -8.08
C SER A 70 -4.11 -12.75 -9.14
N ALA A 71 -2.86 -13.03 -8.78
CA ALA A 71 -1.85 -13.49 -9.72
C ALA A 71 -2.22 -14.85 -10.36
N PHE A 72 -2.69 -15.81 -9.56
CA PHE A 72 -3.15 -17.10 -10.09
C PHE A 72 -4.35 -16.96 -11.03
N TRP A 73 -5.31 -16.08 -10.71
CA TRP A 73 -6.43 -15.79 -11.62
C TRP A 73 -5.97 -15.17 -12.94
N LYS A 74 -4.96 -14.29 -12.91
CA LYS A 74 -4.36 -13.71 -14.11
C LYS A 74 -3.68 -14.78 -14.96
N VAL A 75 -2.82 -15.62 -14.38
CA VAL A 75 -2.08 -16.65 -15.13
C VAL A 75 -3.01 -17.64 -15.85
N GLN A 76 -4.20 -17.90 -15.32
CA GLN A 76 -5.18 -18.77 -15.98
C GLN A 76 -5.85 -18.12 -17.20
N SER A 77 -5.92 -16.79 -17.26
CA SER A 77 -6.59 -16.07 -18.34
C SER A 77 -5.73 -16.02 -19.62
N PRO A 78 -6.29 -16.33 -20.80
CA PRO A 78 -5.58 -16.21 -22.08
C PRO A 78 -5.01 -14.80 -22.32
N LEU A 79 -5.81 -13.75 -22.08
CA LEU A 79 -5.38 -12.35 -22.33
C LEU A 79 -4.14 -11.95 -21.53
N TRP A 80 -4.02 -12.46 -20.30
CA TRP A 80 -2.86 -12.19 -19.45
C TRP A 80 -1.63 -12.97 -19.89
N ARG A 81 -1.81 -14.23 -20.34
CA ARG A 81 -0.72 -15.05 -20.91
C ARG A 81 -0.22 -14.50 -22.23
N ASP A 82 -1.12 -13.97 -23.06
CA ASP A 82 -0.78 -13.31 -24.33
C ASP A 82 -0.12 -11.94 -24.11
N GLY A 83 -0.14 -11.43 -22.87
CA GLY A 83 0.51 -10.16 -22.50
C GLY A 83 -0.26 -8.93 -22.97
N THR A 84 -1.56 -9.05 -23.26
CA THR A 84 -2.39 -7.96 -23.79
C THR A 84 -3.43 -7.47 -22.79
N ALA A 85 -3.57 -8.11 -21.64
CA ALA A 85 -4.65 -7.81 -20.69
C ALA A 85 -4.73 -6.36 -20.23
N THR A 86 -3.60 -5.66 -20.08
CA THR A 86 -3.62 -4.24 -19.66
C THR A 86 -4.02 -3.27 -20.77
N TYR A 87 -4.03 -3.69 -22.04
CA TYR A 87 -4.47 -2.85 -23.15
C TYR A 87 -5.95 -2.51 -23.06
N TYR A 88 -6.80 -3.52 -22.82
CA TYR A 88 -8.25 -3.37 -22.88
C TYR A 88 -8.82 -2.32 -21.90
N PRO A 89 -8.44 -2.28 -20.61
CA PRO A 89 -8.94 -1.24 -19.72
C PRO A 89 -8.43 0.15 -20.08
N LEU A 90 -7.22 0.26 -20.61
CA LEU A 90 -6.59 1.54 -20.96
C LEU A 90 -7.21 2.18 -22.20
N GLU A 91 -7.77 1.37 -23.10
CA GLU A 91 -8.40 1.83 -24.34
C GLU A 91 -9.91 2.13 -24.19
N THR A 92 -10.48 1.87 -23.02
CA THR A 92 -11.89 2.17 -22.73
C THR A 92 -12.05 3.43 -21.90
N GLN A 93 -12.80 4.41 -22.42
CA GLN A 93 -13.16 5.66 -21.72
C GLN A 93 -13.89 5.41 -20.39
N ALA A 94 -14.50 4.23 -20.22
CA ALA A 94 -15.15 3.83 -18.97
C ALA A 94 -14.16 3.65 -17.80
N TYR A 95 -12.88 3.35 -18.11
CA TYR A 95 -11.86 3.05 -17.10
C TYR A 95 -10.64 3.98 -17.19
N SER A 96 -10.34 4.57 -18.34
CA SER A 96 -9.21 5.49 -18.51
C SER A 96 -9.73 6.89 -18.84
N PRO A 97 -9.65 7.87 -17.91
CA PRO A 97 -10.03 9.25 -18.18
C PRO A 97 -9.08 9.98 -19.15
N TRP A 98 -7.94 9.36 -19.47
CA TRP A 98 -6.81 9.98 -20.15
C TRP A 98 -6.45 9.26 -21.46
N VAL A 99 -7.37 8.48 -22.04
CA VAL A 99 -7.10 7.62 -23.22
C VAL A 99 -6.30 8.36 -24.28
N ASP A 100 -6.71 9.57 -24.66
CA ASP A 100 -6.06 10.35 -25.71
C ASP A 100 -4.61 10.73 -25.36
N LEU A 101 -4.34 10.99 -24.08
CA LEU A 101 -3.00 11.34 -23.60
C LEU A 101 -2.07 10.11 -23.53
N ILE A 102 -2.62 8.94 -23.20
CA ILE A 102 -1.84 7.70 -23.04
C ILE A 102 -1.81 6.84 -24.30
N HIS A 103 -2.55 7.20 -25.35
CA HIS A 103 -2.62 6.46 -26.60
C HIS A 103 -1.25 6.09 -27.20
N PRO A 104 -0.21 6.96 -27.19
CA PRO A 104 1.12 6.57 -27.66
C PRO A 104 1.75 5.43 -26.84
N LEU A 105 1.45 5.35 -25.54
CA LEU A 105 1.90 4.26 -24.68
C LEU A 105 1.10 2.99 -24.93
N THR A 106 -0.23 3.09 -25.09
CA THR A 106 -1.11 1.92 -25.33
C THR A 106 -0.91 1.33 -26.72
N SER A 107 -0.49 2.13 -27.70
CA SER A 107 -0.12 1.70 -29.05
C SER A 107 1.19 0.88 -29.10
N SER A 108 2.00 0.92 -28.04
CA SER A 108 3.29 0.21 -27.98
C SER A 108 3.12 -1.19 -27.37
N ALA A 109 3.14 -2.20 -28.23
CA ALA A 109 3.03 -3.60 -27.79
C ALA A 109 4.06 -4.00 -26.71
N PRO A 110 5.35 -3.60 -26.79
CA PRO A 110 6.31 -3.90 -25.72
C PRO A 110 5.93 -3.29 -24.36
N ILE A 111 5.40 -2.06 -24.33
CA ILE A 111 5.00 -1.39 -23.09
C ILE A 111 3.83 -2.14 -22.44
N ILE A 112 2.80 -2.48 -23.23
CA ILE A 112 1.65 -3.25 -22.76
C ILE A 112 2.06 -4.64 -22.25
N HIS A 113 2.94 -5.31 -22.98
CA HIS A 113 3.42 -6.64 -22.61
C HIS A 113 4.16 -6.60 -21.28
N VAL A 114 5.09 -5.65 -21.12
CA VAL A 114 5.80 -5.43 -19.85
C VAL A 114 4.82 -5.09 -18.75
N ALA A 115 3.87 -4.16 -18.94
CA ALA A 115 2.89 -3.80 -17.92
C ALA A 115 2.03 -4.99 -17.46
N THR A 116 1.56 -5.81 -18.41
CA THR A 116 0.75 -7.01 -18.15
C THR A 116 1.50 -8.03 -17.30
N TRP A 117 2.72 -8.39 -17.71
CA TRP A 117 3.53 -9.38 -16.98
C TRP A 117 4.06 -8.83 -15.66
N SER A 118 4.42 -7.55 -15.60
CA SER A 118 4.87 -6.90 -14.37
C SER A 118 3.84 -7.02 -13.26
N ALA A 119 2.55 -6.82 -13.57
CA ALA A 119 1.48 -6.95 -12.59
C ALA A 119 1.41 -8.37 -11.99
N ILE A 120 1.62 -9.41 -12.79
CA ILE A 120 1.64 -10.80 -12.31
C ILE A 120 2.86 -11.03 -11.40
N TYR A 121 4.06 -10.69 -11.88
CA TYR A 121 5.30 -10.94 -11.15
C TYR A 121 5.37 -10.15 -9.84
N ILE A 122 4.99 -8.88 -9.85
CA ILE A 122 4.95 -8.04 -8.65
C ILE A 122 4.01 -8.68 -7.62
N GLN A 123 2.78 -9.05 -8.01
CA GLN A 123 1.81 -9.64 -7.09
C GLN A 123 2.25 -10.99 -6.54
N LEU A 124 2.83 -11.86 -7.39
CA LEU A 124 3.29 -13.18 -6.97
C LEU A 124 4.53 -13.11 -6.07
N LEU A 125 5.48 -12.24 -6.38
CA LEU A 125 6.74 -12.11 -5.66
C LEU A 125 6.62 -11.23 -4.41
N PHE A 126 5.63 -10.35 -4.32
CA PHE A 126 5.50 -9.39 -3.23
C PHE A 126 5.53 -10.04 -1.84
N PRO A 127 4.76 -11.10 -1.53
CA PRO A 127 4.83 -11.75 -0.22
C PRO A 127 6.22 -12.29 0.12
N VAL A 128 6.90 -12.91 -0.85
CA VAL A 128 8.24 -13.48 -0.67
C VAL A 128 9.28 -12.37 -0.49
N ALA A 129 9.19 -11.33 -1.32
CA ALA A 129 10.09 -10.19 -1.30
C ALA A 129 9.94 -9.34 -0.02
N LEU A 130 8.77 -9.38 0.64
CA LEU A 130 8.53 -8.75 1.93
C LEU A 130 9.24 -9.46 3.08
N LEU A 131 9.37 -10.78 3.03
CA LEU A 131 10.08 -11.58 4.05
C LEU A 131 11.59 -11.30 4.04
N TYR A 132 12.15 -11.00 2.88
CA TYR A 132 13.57 -10.74 2.74
C TYR A 132 13.89 -9.23 2.88
N ARG A 133 14.68 -8.89 3.91
CA ARG A 133 14.94 -7.50 4.33
C ARG A 133 15.42 -6.57 3.20
N PRO A 134 16.37 -6.93 2.32
CA PRO A 134 16.85 -5.99 1.31
C PRO A 134 15.88 -5.82 0.13
N THR A 135 15.07 -6.83 -0.20
CA THR A 135 14.09 -6.73 -1.29
C THR A 135 12.83 -5.99 -0.88
N ARG A 136 12.56 -5.87 0.42
CA ARG A 136 11.35 -5.23 0.94
C ARG A 136 11.13 -3.81 0.43
N ALA A 137 12.17 -2.96 0.43
CA ALA A 137 12.03 -1.59 -0.03
C ALA A 137 11.67 -1.53 -1.52
N LEU A 138 12.33 -2.36 -2.33
CA LEU A 138 12.04 -2.50 -3.75
C LEU A 138 10.61 -3.03 -3.98
N ALA A 139 10.21 -4.06 -3.24
CA ALA A 139 8.86 -4.64 -3.33
C ALA A 139 7.76 -3.61 -3.04
N LEU A 140 7.97 -2.76 -2.02
CA LEU A 140 7.04 -1.69 -1.67
C LEU A 140 6.94 -0.62 -2.76
N VAL A 141 8.07 -0.22 -3.35
CA VAL A 141 8.08 0.74 -4.46
C VAL A 141 7.36 0.17 -5.67
N LEU A 142 7.64 -1.08 -6.02
CA LEU A 142 7.02 -1.75 -7.18
C LEU A 142 5.52 -1.95 -6.99
N VAL A 143 5.07 -2.44 -5.82
CA VAL A 143 3.63 -2.67 -5.58
C VAL A 143 2.87 -1.34 -5.48
N THR A 144 3.46 -0.32 -4.84
CA THR A 144 2.85 1.02 -4.75
C THR A 144 2.77 1.66 -6.13
N GLY A 145 3.83 1.58 -6.94
CA GLY A 145 3.85 2.08 -8.30
C GLY A 145 2.82 1.38 -9.19
N MET A 146 2.69 0.05 -9.07
CA MET A 146 1.67 -0.71 -9.76
C MET A 146 0.25 -0.26 -9.37
N HIS A 147 -0.05 -0.11 -8.07
CA HIS A 147 -1.36 0.37 -7.62
C HIS A 147 -1.65 1.81 -8.05
N LEU A 148 -0.65 2.70 -7.99
CA LEU A 148 -0.81 4.05 -8.52
C LEU A 148 -1.09 4.03 -10.03
N GLY A 149 -0.40 3.17 -10.79
CA GLY A 149 -0.66 2.96 -12.21
C GLY A 149 -2.09 2.49 -12.46
N ILE A 150 -2.57 1.48 -11.74
CA ILE A 150 -3.95 0.99 -11.85
C ILE A 150 -4.95 2.07 -11.44
N GLY A 151 -4.70 2.79 -10.35
CA GLY A 151 -5.60 3.81 -9.83
C GLY A 151 -5.74 5.02 -10.76
N ILE A 152 -4.63 5.50 -11.31
CA ILE A 152 -4.57 6.70 -12.17
C ILE A 152 -4.98 6.36 -13.61
N LEU A 153 -4.44 5.27 -14.18
CA LEU A 153 -4.60 4.94 -15.59
C LEU A 153 -5.84 4.09 -15.88
N MET A 154 -6.25 3.24 -14.93
CA MET A 154 -7.43 2.35 -15.09
C MET A 154 -8.63 2.77 -14.22
N GLY A 155 -8.56 3.94 -13.57
CA GLY A 155 -9.70 4.54 -12.88
C GLY A 155 -10.14 3.82 -11.60
N ILE A 156 -9.40 2.79 -11.15
CA ILE A 156 -9.74 2.01 -9.94
C ILE A 156 -9.02 2.58 -8.71
N MET A 157 -9.15 3.89 -8.50
CA MET A 157 -8.40 4.62 -7.46
C MET A 157 -8.73 4.15 -6.05
N TYR A 158 -10.01 3.92 -5.74
CA TYR A 158 -10.43 3.52 -4.39
C TYR A 158 -9.76 2.21 -3.93
N PHE A 159 -9.82 1.17 -4.76
CA PHE A 159 -9.15 -0.10 -4.46
C PHE A 159 -7.64 0.08 -4.30
N SER A 160 -7.03 0.85 -5.20
CA SER A 160 -5.59 1.10 -5.21
C SER A 160 -5.12 1.81 -3.94
N LEU A 161 -5.85 2.83 -3.48
CA LEU A 161 -5.55 3.53 -2.23
C LEU A 161 -5.72 2.64 -1.00
N VAL A 162 -6.76 1.79 -0.97
CA VAL A 162 -6.94 0.80 0.10
C VAL A 162 -5.74 -0.15 0.13
N MET A 163 -5.34 -0.73 -1.01
CA MET A 163 -4.22 -1.67 -1.05
C MET A 163 -2.90 -1.01 -0.65
N ILE A 164 -2.63 0.22 -1.13
CA ILE A 164 -1.44 0.97 -0.70
C ILE A 164 -1.46 1.17 0.82
N ALA A 165 -2.59 1.58 1.40
CA ALA A 165 -2.70 1.76 2.84
C ALA A 165 -2.41 0.45 3.60
N VAL A 166 -2.97 -0.67 3.15
CA VAL A 166 -2.74 -1.99 3.74
C VAL A 166 -1.29 -2.45 3.60
N ASP A 167 -0.66 -2.25 2.43
CA ASP A 167 0.75 -2.60 2.21
C ASP A 167 1.69 -1.80 3.12
N MET A 168 1.37 -0.52 3.35
CA MET A 168 2.12 0.34 4.25
C MET A 168 2.06 -0.13 5.71
N MET A 169 0.99 -0.81 6.13
CA MET A 169 0.88 -1.41 7.47
C MET A 169 1.87 -2.57 7.66
N LEU A 170 2.29 -3.22 6.58
CA LEU A 170 3.27 -4.30 6.62
C LEU A 170 4.72 -3.81 6.70
N ILE A 171 4.96 -2.49 6.80
CA ILE A 171 6.30 -1.89 6.94
C ILE A 171 6.74 -1.88 8.40
N SER A 172 8.04 -2.11 8.66
CA SER A 172 8.57 -2.22 10.01
C SER A 172 8.65 -0.86 10.66
N ASP A 173 8.39 -0.83 11.95
CA ASP A 173 8.50 0.35 12.80
C ASP A 173 9.85 1.05 12.64
N SER A 174 10.96 0.33 12.49
CA SER A 174 12.29 0.93 12.29
C SER A 174 12.36 1.81 11.04
N THR A 175 11.67 1.43 9.97
CA THR A 175 11.60 2.18 8.71
C THR A 175 10.78 3.44 8.90
N TRP A 176 9.61 3.31 9.51
CA TRP A 176 8.73 4.44 9.84
C TRP A 176 9.40 5.44 10.77
N GLN A 177 10.08 4.96 11.82
CA GLN A 177 10.81 5.81 12.75
C GLN A 177 11.97 6.54 12.04
N ARG A 178 12.70 5.88 11.12
CA ARG A 178 13.75 6.53 10.33
C ARG A 178 13.19 7.64 9.45
N LEU A 179 12.09 7.36 8.74
CA LEU A 179 11.40 8.36 7.91
C LEU A 179 10.87 9.52 8.75
N GLY A 180 10.27 9.24 9.91
CA GLY A 180 9.80 10.24 10.86
C GLY A 180 10.93 11.13 11.38
N ARG A 181 12.09 10.56 11.73
CA ARG A 181 13.28 11.33 12.13
C ARG A 181 13.77 12.23 10.99
N MET A 182 13.88 11.69 9.77
CA MET A 182 14.31 12.45 8.59
C MET A 182 13.36 13.61 8.29
N ALA A 183 12.05 13.38 8.30
CA ALA A 183 11.03 14.40 8.07
C ALA A 183 11.12 15.53 9.11
N ARG A 184 11.24 15.19 10.41
CA ARG A 184 11.42 16.20 11.47
C ARG A 184 12.69 17.01 11.27
N THR A 185 13.82 16.37 10.96
CA THR A 185 15.07 17.11 10.72
C THR A 185 14.98 18.07 9.53
N ARG A 186 14.26 17.71 8.45
CA ARG A 186 14.03 18.60 7.30
C ARG A 186 13.11 19.76 7.66
N LEU A 187 12.02 19.50 8.38
CA LEU A 187 11.08 20.53 8.84
C LEU A 187 11.75 21.54 9.80
N HIS A 188 12.60 21.06 10.72
CA HIS A 188 13.35 21.94 11.61
C HIS A 188 14.38 22.81 10.86
N ARG A 189 15.01 22.28 9.80
CA ARG A 189 15.90 23.07 8.93
C ARG A 189 15.15 24.14 8.15
N SER A 190 13.98 23.80 7.57
CA SER A 190 13.16 24.75 6.82
C SER A 190 12.63 25.90 7.69
N ARG A 191 12.15 25.61 8.90
CA ARG A 191 11.69 26.65 9.84
C ARG A 191 12.84 27.55 10.30
N ARG A 192 14.05 27.01 10.44
CA ARG A 192 15.21 27.80 10.84
C ARG A 192 15.68 28.74 9.72
N SER A 193 15.67 28.29 8.47
CA SER A 193 15.97 29.17 7.33
C SER A 193 14.90 30.24 7.10
N GLU A 194 13.62 29.95 7.36
CA GLU A 194 12.54 30.96 7.29
C GLU A 194 12.71 32.06 8.35
N VAL A 195 13.14 31.71 9.58
CA VAL A 195 13.42 32.69 10.63
C VAL A 195 14.66 33.52 10.29
N GLU A 196 15.74 32.88 9.84
CA GLU A 196 16.98 33.58 9.44
C GLU A 196 16.77 34.53 8.23
N HIS A 197 15.83 34.22 7.32
CA HIS A 197 15.44 35.12 6.22
C HIS A 197 14.45 36.22 6.61
N ALA A 198 13.68 36.07 7.69
CA ALA A 198 12.77 37.10 8.19
C ALA A 198 13.47 38.14 9.08
N GLU A 199 14.66 37.81 9.60
CA GLU A 199 15.50 38.69 10.43
C GLU A 199 16.57 39.45 9.64
N ALA A 200 16.72 39.17 8.34
CA ALA A 200 17.66 39.82 7.41
C ALA A 200 16.97 40.86 6.52
#